data_AF-A0A0F9THD7-F1
#
_entry.id   AF-A0A0F9THD7-F1
#
_cell.length_a   1.000
_cell.length_b   1.000
_cell.length_c   1.000
_cell.angle_alpha   90.00
_cell.angle_beta   90.00
_cell.angle_gamma   90.00
#
_symmetry.space_group_name_H-M   'P 1'
#
loop_
_entity.id
_entity.type
_entity.pdbx_description
1 polymer ?
#
loop_
_entity_poly.entity_id
_entity_poly.type
_entity_poly.pdbx_seq_one_letter_code
_entity_poly.pdbx_strand_id
1 'polypeptide(L)'
;MAVQNGLYETATGDLLAASTGPMVAGAGETLRADVPAPAKTRGDADETNMHRWVDPDWTEVAQPATIIYPLGVPIGTTTQRDETTPFEGALWCNTTTNQLEQYLNAAWSAVGGGGGGDLVLIETQTAVGVSSVDFTDLTTYKNFLLVIQKMTWVNNFSDIWLRVQTGGSTWEADASDYQHTASGATQAGANIAEGSGGNTRIQLNLTQVSNQLADVGQFRIFFGEVDDAVEYKQFTWIGTYEKAAGNGESVSGGGQFKTAIAITGVRILQSAGNISGVFKLYGMN
;
A
#
# COMPACT_ATOMS: atom_id res chain seq x y z
N MET A 1 53.38 42.29 -13.98
CA MET A 1 53.73 41.57 -12.74
C MET A 1 53.01 40.23 -12.82
N ALA A 2 53.73 39.15 -13.07
CA ALA A 2 53.20 37.82 -13.33
C ALA A 2 53.48 36.92 -12.11
N VAL A 3 52.45 36.26 -11.57
CA VAL A 3 52.56 35.19 -10.57
C VAL A 3 51.39 34.23 -10.86
N GLN A 4 51.58 33.14 -11.59
CA GLN A 4 52.16 31.84 -11.24
C GLN A 4 51.06 30.83 -10.83
N ASN A 5 50.90 29.85 -11.71
CA ASN A 5 50.03 28.67 -11.60
C ASN A 5 50.39 27.81 -10.38
N GLY A 6 49.38 27.39 -9.63
CA GLY A 6 49.46 26.34 -8.62
C GLY A 6 48.54 25.19 -9.00
N LEU A 7 49.12 24.18 -9.65
CA LEU A 7 48.55 22.85 -9.86
C LEU A 7 48.45 22.15 -8.50
N TYR A 8 47.28 21.58 -8.16
CA TYR A 8 47.17 20.61 -7.07
C TYR A 8 46.83 19.24 -7.64
N GLU A 9 47.67 18.29 -7.25
CA GLU A 9 47.79 16.93 -7.72
C GLU A 9 46.59 16.05 -7.32
N THR A 10 46.17 15.23 -8.27
CA THR A 10 45.32 14.05 -8.12
C THR A 10 45.97 13.01 -7.20
N ALA A 11 45.39 12.78 -6.03
CA ALA A 11 45.67 11.60 -5.22
C ALA A 11 44.87 10.41 -5.74
N THR A 12 45.52 9.57 -6.56
CA THR A 12 45.08 8.21 -6.85
C THR A 12 45.38 7.32 -5.65
N GLY A 13 44.35 7.08 -4.82
CA GLY A 13 44.40 6.19 -3.67
C GLY A 13 43.69 4.87 -3.97
N ASP A 14 44.51 3.84 -4.23
CA ASP A 14 44.31 2.39 -4.07
C ASP A 14 42.91 1.79 -4.04
N LEU A 15 42.60 1.12 -5.15
CA LEU A 15 41.59 0.06 -5.27
C LEU A 15 41.96 -1.13 -4.35
N LEU A 16 41.22 -1.30 -3.26
CA LEU A 16 41.27 -2.52 -2.45
C LEU A 16 40.76 -3.71 -3.29
N ALA A 17 41.66 -4.65 -3.57
CA ALA A 17 41.36 -5.91 -4.24
C ALA A 17 40.39 -6.77 -3.41
N ALA A 18 39.19 -7.01 -3.94
CA ALA A 18 38.30 -8.05 -3.43
C ALA A 18 38.92 -9.42 -3.75
N SER A 19 39.36 -10.13 -2.72
CA SER A 19 39.87 -11.49 -2.83
C SER A 19 38.77 -12.45 -3.28
N THR A 20 38.90 -12.98 -4.48
CA THR A 20 38.13 -14.13 -4.98
C THR A 20 38.65 -15.41 -4.30
N GLY A 21 38.02 -15.81 -3.19
CA GLY A 21 38.17 -17.14 -2.61
C GLY A 21 37.04 -18.07 -3.08
N PRO A 22 37.33 -19.31 -3.52
CA PRO A 22 36.30 -20.26 -3.92
C PRO A 22 35.55 -20.77 -2.67
N MET A 23 34.22 -20.61 -2.64
CA MET A 23 33.38 -21.27 -1.65
C MET A 23 33.35 -22.77 -1.94
N VAL A 24 34.07 -23.53 -1.11
CA VAL A 24 34.01 -24.99 -1.07
C VAL A 24 32.64 -25.38 -0.51
N ALA A 25 31.79 -25.97 -1.36
CA ALA A 25 30.53 -26.58 -0.94
C ALA A 25 30.85 -27.83 -0.09
N GLY A 26 30.65 -27.71 1.22
CA GLY A 26 30.66 -28.84 2.14
C GLY A 26 29.43 -29.71 1.91
N ALA A 27 29.64 -30.84 1.24
CA ALA A 27 28.71 -31.97 1.28
C ALA A 27 28.84 -32.66 2.64
N GLY A 28 27.71 -32.83 3.33
CA GLY A 28 27.64 -33.65 4.53
C GLY A 28 26.72 -33.05 5.59
N GLU A 29 25.49 -33.56 5.64
CA GLU A 29 25.01 -34.31 6.80
C GLU A 29 23.54 -34.67 6.60
N THR A 30 23.33 -35.88 6.09
CA THR A 30 22.20 -36.73 6.45
C THR A 30 22.29 -36.99 7.96
N LEU A 31 21.25 -36.67 8.73
CA LEU A 31 20.78 -37.45 9.89
C LEU A 31 19.70 -36.73 10.70
N ARG A 32 18.77 -37.55 11.21
CA ARG A 32 17.78 -37.35 12.30
C ARG A 32 16.38 -36.95 11.84
N ALA A 33 15.30 -37.61 12.27
CA ALA A 33 15.14 -38.85 13.01
C ALA A 33 13.66 -39.25 12.85
N ASP A 34 13.39 -40.53 12.61
CA ASP A 34 12.06 -41.11 12.70
C ASP A 34 11.46 -40.82 14.09
N VAL A 35 10.35 -40.08 14.12
CA VAL A 35 9.53 -39.90 15.33
C VAL A 35 8.60 -41.12 15.43
N PRO A 36 8.72 -41.98 16.46
CA PRO A 36 7.80 -43.09 16.63
C PRO A 36 6.43 -42.56 17.03
N ALA A 37 5.38 -43.05 16.38
CA ALA A 37 4.00 -42.79 16.77
C ALA A 37 3.74 -43.26 18.22
N PRO A 38 3.00 -42.48 19.05
CA PRO A 38 2.67 -42.90 20.40
C PRO A 38 1.73 -44.11 20.39
N ALA A 39 2.18 -45.17 21.04
CA ALA A 39 1.38 -46.36 21.31
C ALA A 39 0.17 -46.00 22.19
N LYS A 40 -1.04 -46.30 21.72
CA LYS A 40 -2.24 -46.34 22.58
C LYS A 40 -2.20 -47.65 23.36
N THR A 41 -1.73 -47.61 24.61
CA THR A 41 -1.97 -48.66 25.59
C THR A 41 -3.43 -48.58 26.02
N ARG A 42 -4.27 -49.42 25.41
CA ARG A 42 -5.58 -49.78 25.95
C ARG A 42 -5.33 -50.83 27.03
N GLY A 43 -5.34 -50.39 28.28
CA GLY A 43 -5.17 -51.22 29.46
C GLY A 43 -6.28 -50.90 30.45
N ASP A 44 -7.11 -51.90 30.65
CA ASP A 44 -8.23 -52.01 31.58
C ASP A 44 -7.92 -51.47 32.99
N ALA A 45 -8.84 -50.65 33.51
CA ALA A 45 -9.00 -50.47 34.95
C ALA A 45 -10.47 -50.67 35.30
N ASP A 46 -10.67 -51.82 35.94
CA ASP A 46 -11.80 -52.31 36.72
C ASP A 46 -12.58 -51.20 37.46
N GLU A 47 -13.80 -50.90 37.01
CA GLU A 47 -14.75 -50.03 37.72
C GLU A 47 -15.69 -50.83 38.63
N THR A 48 -15.19 -51.89 39.26
CA THR A 48 -15.91 -52.55 40.36
C THR A 48 -15.39 -51.99 41.69
N ASN A 49 -16.25 -51.26 42.41
CA ASN A 49 -16.07 -50.72 43.77
C ASN A 49 -15.33 -49.38 43.92
N MET A 50 -15.98 -48.29 43.52
CA MET A 50 -15.88 -47.05 44.30
C MET A 50 -17.19 -46.80 45.03
N HIS A 51 -17.11 -46.94 46.35
CA HIS A 51 -18.17 -46.67 47.31
C HIS A 51 -18.81 -45.29 47.07
N ARG A 52 -20.05 -45.34 46.63
CA ARG A 52 -20.96 -44.21 46.47
C ARG A 52 -21.27 -43.64 47.86
N TRP A 53 -20.67 -42.51 48.22
CA TRP A 53 -21.27 -41.60 49.20
C TRP A 53 -22.37 -40.83 48.47
N VAL A 54 -23.61 -41.29 48.60
CA VAL A 54 -24.79 -40.54 48.16
C VAL A 54 -25.16 -39.64 49.32
N ASP A 55 -24.86 -38.34 49.22
CA ASP A 55 -25.59 -37.35 49.99
C ASP A 55 -27.04 -37.33 49.48
N PRO A 56 -28.07 -37.50 50.34
CA PRO A 56 -29.43 -37.73 49.85
C PRO A 56 -30.12 -36.51 49.23
N ASP A 57 -29.62 -35.29 49.37
CA ASP A 57 -30.45 -34.09 49.13
C ASP A 57 -29.75 -32.96 48.34
N TRP A 58 -28.92 -33.32 47.35
CA TRP A 58 -28.58 -32.38 46.27
C TRP A 58 -29.21 -32.85 44.97
N THR A 59 -30.42 -32.34 44.67
CA THR A 59 -30.95 -32.35 43.31
C THR A 59 -30.08 -31.43 42.47
N GLU A 60 -29.00 -31.97 41.93
CA GLU A 60 -28.29 -31.39 40.81
C GLU A 60 -29.31 -31.30 39.66
N VAL A 61 -29.93 -30.13 39.49
CA VAL A 61 -30.68 -29.81 38.28
C VAL A 61 -29.63 -29.81 37.19
N ALA A 62 -29.48 -30.95 36.52
CA ALA A 62 -28.61 -31.11 35.38
C ALA A 62 -28.89 -29.94 34.44
N GLN A 63 -27.96 -28.99 34.36
CA GLN A 63 -27.98 -28.01 33.29
C GLN A 63 -27.94 -28.85 32.02
N PRO A 64 -28.97 -28.78 31.15
CA PRO A 64 -29.00 -29.59 29.95
C PRO A 64 -27.70 -29.32 29.22
N ALA A 65 -26.98 -30.39 28.84
CA ALA A 65 -25.75 -30.27 28.08
C ALA A 65 -26.00 -29.26 26.95
N THR A 66 -25.31 -28.12 26.99
CA THR A 66 -25.48 -27.07 25.99
C THR A 66 -25.01 -27.65 24.67
N ILE A 67 -25.94 -28.20 23.88
CA ILE A 67 -25.68 -28.64 22.52
C ILE A 67 -25.48 -27.36 21.72
N ILE A 68 -24.23 -26.98 21.51
CA ILE A 68 -23.87 -25.93 20.56
C ILE A 68 -24.09 -26.52 19.17
N TYR A 69 -25.27 -26.31 18.59
CA TYR A 69 -25.46 -26.54 17.17
C TYR A 69 -24.67 -25.44 16.44
N PRO A 70 -23.70 -25.78 15.56
CA PRO A 70 -23.09 -24.76 14.74
C PRO A 70 -24.18 -24.08 13.91
N LEU A 71 -24.14 -22.75 13.79
CA LEU A 71 -25.02 -22.01 12.91
C LEU A 71 -24.76 -22.47 11.47
N GLY A 72 -25.63 -23.33 10.94
CA GLY A 72 -25.57 -23.76 9.55
C GLY A 72 -26.16 -22.68 8.65
N VAL A 73 -25.38 -22.21 7.68
CA VAL A 73 -25.86 -21.29 6.64
C VAL A 73 -26.12 -22.10 5.36
N PRO A 74 -27.33 -22.03 4.76
CA PRO A 74 -27.60 -22.63 3.46
C PRO A 74 -26.60 -22.19 2.38
N ILE A 75 -26.24 -23.09 1.47
CA ILE A 75 -25.29 -22.84 0.38
C ILE A 75 -25.90 -23.23 -0.96
N GLY A 76 -25.70 -22.39 -1.98
CA GLY A 76 -26.17 -22.68 -3.34
C GLY A 76 -25.99 -21.50 -4.30
N THR A 77 -26.44 -21.66 -5.55
CA THR A 77 -26.33 -20.63 -6.59
C THR A 77 -27.35 -19.50 -6.40
N THR A 78 -27.20 -18.41 -7.16
CA THR A 78 -28.18 -17.30 -7.19
C THR A 78 -29.57 -17.80 -7.59
N THR A 79 -29.66 -18.70 -8.57
CA THR A 79 -30.94 -19.28 -9.00
C THR A 79 -31.60 -20.12 -7.91
N GLN A 80 -30.85 -21.00 -7.23
CA GLN A 80 -31.38 -21.83 -6.15
C GLN A 80 -31.89 -21.00 -4.97
N ARG A 81 -31.20 -19.89 -4.69
CA ARG A 81 -31.61 -18.91 -3.69
C ARG A 81 -32.93 -18.22 -4.07
N ASP A 82 -33.07 -17.79 -5.32
CA ASP A 82 -34.26 -17.09 -5.82
C ASP A 82 -35.49 -18.00 -5.97
N GLU A 83 -35.28 -19.32 -6.04
CA GLU A 83 -36.33 -20.33 -5.95
C GLU A 83 -36.86 -20.50 -4.52
N THR A 84 -36.17 -19.97 -3.50
CA THR A 84 -36.63 -20.00 -2.12
C THR A 84 -37.60 -18.87 -1.81
N THR A 85 -38.40 -19.04 -0.75
CA THR A 85 -39.21 -17.97 -0.15
C THR A 85 -38.53 -17.51 1.14
N PRO A 86 -37.49 -16.65 1.08
CA PRO A 86 -36.74 -16.25 2.25
C PRO A 86 -37.57 -15.38 3.20
N PHE A 87 -37.21 -15.40 4.48
CA PHE A 87 -37.71 -14.47 5.48
C PHE A 87 -36.66 -13.38 5.76
N GLU A 88 -37.10 -12.23 6.28
CA GLU A 88 -36.22 -11.11 6.66
C GLU A 88 -35.15 -11.57 7.66
N GLY A 89 -33.87 -11.30 7.35
CA GLY A 89 -32.72 -11.74 8.12
C GLY A 89 -32.20 -13.14 7.77
N ALA A 90 -32.76 -13.81 6.77
CA ALA A 90 -32.20 -15.07 6.27
C ALA A 90 -30.76 -14.86 5.76
N LEU A 91 -29.89 -15.84 6.01
CA LEU A 91 -28.51 -15.87 5.51
C LEU A 91 -28.35 -16.92 4.41
N TRP A 92 -27.50 -16.65 3.42
CA TRP A 92 -27.21 -17.56 2.32
C TRP A 92 -25.77 -17.44 1.85
N CYS A 93 -25.08 -18.56 1.63
CA CYS A 93 -23.77 -18.57 0.97
C CYS A 93 -23.97 -18.79 -0.54
N ASN A 94 -23.83 -17.71 -1.32
CA ASN A 94 -24.04 -17.72 -2.76
C ASN A 94 -22.77 -18.15 -3.49
N THR A 95 -22.80 -19.35 -4.09
CA THR A 95 -21.65 -19.92 -4.82
C THR A 95 -21.46 -19.33 -6.21
N THR A 96 -22.42 -18.56 -6.73
CA THR A 96 -22.25 -17.82 -7.99
C THR A 96 -21.41 -16.56 -7.78
N THR A 97 -21.63 -15.85 -6.68
CA THR A 97 -20.91 -14.61 -6.32
C THR A 97 -19.75 -14.84 -5.34
N ASN A 98 -19.64 -16.05 -4.78
CA ASN A 98 -18.71 -16.41 -3.70
C ASN A 98 -18.85 -15.50 -2.47
N GLN A 99 -20.07 -15.18 -2.08
CA GLN A 99 -20.37 -14.25 -0.98
C GLN A 99 -21.40 -14.81 -0.01
N LEU A 100 -21.26 -14.44 1.26
CA LEU A 100 -22.35 -14.53 2.23
C LEU A 100 -23.34 -13.39 1.94
N GLU A 101 -24.62 -13.68 1.89
CA GLU A 101 -25.70 -12.74 1.62
C GLU A 101 -26.75 -12.79 2.75
N GLN A 102 -27.44 -11.67 2.98
CA GLN A 102 -28.57 -11.52 3.87
C GLN A 102 -29.78 -11.05 3.07
N TYR A 103 -30.94 -11.57 3.42
CA TYR A 103 -32.20 -11.09 2.88
C TYR A 103 -32.74 -9.97 3.75
N LEU A 104 -32.75 -8.73 3.25
CA LEU A 104 -33.35 -7.58 3.92
C LEU A 104 -34.17 -6.73 2.94
N ASN A 105 -35.27 -6.14 3.40
CA ASN A 105 -36.15 -5.29 2.61
C ASN A 105 -36.56 -5.93 1.27
N ALA A 106 -36.92 -7.21 1.31
CA ALA A 106 -37.31 -8.02 0.16
C ALA A 106 -36.21 -8.26 -0.90
N ALA A 107 -34.93 -8.03 -0.58
CA ALA A 107 -33.81 -8.26 -1.49
C ALA A 107 -32.63 -8.96 -0.79
N TRP A 108 -31.89 -9.77 -1.55
CA TRP A 108 -30.61 -10.32 -1.12
C TRP A 108 -29.50 -9.29 -1.30
N SER A 109 -28.64 -9.14 -0.30
CA SER A 109 -27.47 -8.26 -0.31
C SER A 109 -26.29 -8.92 0.38
N ALA A 110 -25.05 -8.65 -0.04
CA ALA A 110 -23.86 -9.24 0.57
C ALA A 110 -23.69 -8.83 2.05
N VAL A 111 -23.41 -9.80 2.92
CA VAL A 111 -23.04 -9.59 4.32
C VAL A 111 -21.52 -9.45 4.37
N GLY A 112 -21.05 -8.28 4.78
CA GLY A 112 -19.60 -8.04 4.94
C GLY A 112 -18.92 -7.32 3.78
N GLY A 113 -19.66 -6.91 2.74
CA GLY A 113 -19.23 -5.86 1.80
C GLY A 113 -19.35 -4.46 2.38
N GLY A 114 -19.14 -4.31 3.70
CA GLY A 114 -19.41 -3.08 4.43
C GLY A 114 -18.38 -2.01 4.09
N GLY A 115 -18.67 -1.21 3.06
CA GLY A 115 -18.37 0.22 2.93
C GLY A 115 -16.94 0.69 3.20
N GLY A 116 -15.96 -0.20 3.25
CA GLY A 116 -14.57 0.11 3.54
C GLY A 116 -13.86 0.59 2.29
N GLY A 117 -14.40 1.61 1.60
CA GLY A 117 -13.82 2.28 0.42
C GLY A 117 -12.85 1.39 -0.37
N ASP A 118 -13.36 0.31 -0.97
CA ASP A 118 -12.53 -0.71 -1.59
C ASP A 118 -11.55 -0.05 -2.57
N LEU A 119 -10.26 -0.26 -2.33
CA LEU A 119 -9.21 0.18 -3.26
C LEU A 119 -9.24 -0.71 -4.50
N VAL A 120 -9.80 -0.19 -5.59
CA VAL A 120 -9.82 -0.89 -6.88
C VAL A 120 -8.58 -0.51 -7.67
N LEU A 121 -7.71 -1.47 -7.96
CA LEU A 121 -6.55 -1.23 -8.83
C LEU A 121 -7.04 -0.88 -10.24
N ILE A 122 -6.69 0.32 -10.71
CA ILE A 122 -7.02 0.80 -12.06
C ILE A 122 -5.90 0.43 -13.02
N GLU A 123 -4.67 0.80 -12.68
CA GLU A 123 -3.52 0.64 -13.58
C GLU A 123 -2.23 0.42 -12.80
N THR A 124 -1.32 -0.37 -13.38
CA THR A 124 0.08 -0.47 -12.95
C THR A 124 0.99 -0.11 -14.11
N GLN A 125 1.86 0.88 -13.93
CA GLN A 125 2.93 1.23 -14.86
C GLN A 125 4.29 0.88 -14.25
N THR A 126 5.11 0.14 -15.01
CA THR A 126 6.53 -0.09 -14.66
C THR A 126 7.38 0.77 -15.57
N ALA A 127 7.93 1.85 -15.01
CA ALA A 127 8.69 2.84 -15.74
C ALA A 127 10.19 2.53 -15.70
N VAL A 128 10.89 2.71 -16.83
CA VAL A 128 12.34 2.53 -16.94
C VAL A 128 12.94 3.72 -17.69
N GLY A 129 13.54 4.65 -16.94
CA GLY A 129 14.24 5.80 -17.49
C GLY A 129 13.35 6.74 -18.32
N VAL A 130 12.11 6.98 -17.89
CA VAL A 130 11.17 7.91 -18.56
C VAL A 130 11.23 9.31 -17.94
N SER A 131 10.90 10.35 -18.69
CA SER A 131 10.86 11.72 -18.14
C SER A 131 9.62 11.99 -17.29
N SER A 132 8.54 11.23 -17.49
CA SER A 132 7.33 11.28 -16.67
C SER A 132 6.55 9.96 -16.70
N VAL A 133 5.71 9.77 -15.69
CA VAL A 133 4.70 8.71 -15.62
C VAL A 133 3.34 9.37 -15.52
N ASP A 134 2.46 9.04 -16.45
CA ASP A 134 1.20 9.73 -16.67
C ASP A 134 0.04 8.76 -16.50
N PHE A 135 -0.94 9.12 -15.69
CA PHE A 135 -2.22 8.42 -15.61
C PHE A 135 -3.32 9.35 -16.16
N THR A 136 -4.04 8.89 -17.18
CA THR A 136 -5.16 9.61 -17.80
C THR A 136 -6.48 8.92 -17.47
N ASP A 137 -7.59 9.48 -17.96
CA ASP A 137 -8.93 8.90 -17.87
C ASP A 137 -9.44 8.68 -16.44
N LEU A 138 -9.25 9.69 -15.58
CA LEU A 138 -9.67 9.69 -14.17
C LEU A 138 -11.20 9.81 -13.96
N THR A 139 -12.03 9.35 -14.89
CA THR A 139 -13.49 9.61 -14.87
C THR A 139 -14.30 8.61 -14.06
N THR A 140 -13.73 7.48 -13.67
CA THR A 140 -14.48 6.35 -13.07
C THR A 140 -14.73 6.50 -11.58
N TYR A 141 -13.80 7.12 -10.86
CA TYR A 141 -13.87 7.27 -9.40
C TYR A 141 -13.79 8.74 -9.01
N LYS A 142 -14.26 9.07 -7.82
CA LYS A 142 -14.12 10.42 -7.24
C LYS A 142 -12.79 10.58 -6.54
N ASN A 143 -12.37 9.54 -5.83
CA ASN A 143 -11.20 9.53 -4.98
C ASN A 143 -10.18 8.50 -5.47
N PHE A 144 -8.91 8.87 -5.40
CA PHE A 144 -7.80 8.07 -5.92
C PHE A 144 -6.64 7.99 -4.93
N LEU A 145 -5.92 6.86 -5.01
CA LEU A 145 -4.67 6.64 -4.34
C LEU A 145 -3.62 6.25 -5.39
N LEU A 146 -2.59 7.09 -5.54
CA LEU A 146 -1.40 6.76 -6.32
C LEU A 146 -0.30 6.25 -5.39
N VAL A 147 0.15 5.03 -5.65
CA VAL A 147 1.24 4.37 -4.91
C VAL A 147 2.46 4.27 -5.81
N ILE A 148 3.57 4.83 -5.34
CA ILE A 148 4.87 4.79 -6.03
C ILE A 148 5.80 3.90 -5.21
N GLN A 149 6.40 2.90 -5.85
CA GLN A 149 7.29 1.93 -5.21
C GLN A 149 8.61 1.84 -5.97
N LYS A 150 9.72 1.78 -5.21
CA LYS A 150 11.08 1.60 -5.75
C LYS A 150 11.41 2.64 -6.84
N MET A 151 11.02 3.89 -6.61
CA MET A 151 11.31 4.97 -7.54
C MET A 151 12.81 5.27 -7.49
N THR A 152 13.47 5.29 -8.64
CA THR A 152 14.87 5.69 -8.78
C THR A 152 14.99 6.87 -9.74
N TRP A 153 16.09 7.62 -9.62
CA TRP A 153 16.31 8.87 -10.33
C TRP A 153 17.66 8.82 -11.05
N VAL A 154 17.71 9.38 -12.26
CA VAL A 154 18.97 9.49 -13.01
C VAL A 154 19.79 10.70 -12.57
N ASN A 155 19.12 11.83 -12.31
CA ASN A 155 19.77 13.09 -11.96
C ASN A 155 19.80 13.29 -10.44
N ASN A 156 20.94 13.79 -9.94
CA ASN A 156 21.07 14.29 -8.59
C ASN A 156 20.53 15.73 -8.49
N PHE A 157 20.19 16.17 -7.28
CA PHE A 157 19.77 17.54 -6.98
C PHE A 157 18.51 17.99 -7.73
N SER A 158 17.58 17.06 -7.97
CA SER A 158 16.29 17.37 -8.57
C SER A 158 15.13 17.13 -7.60
N ASP A 159 13.99 17.72 -7.92
CA ASP A 159 12.76 17.59 -7.17
C ASP A 159 11.80 16.62 -7.85
N ILE A 160 10.89 16.06 -7.06
CA ILE A 160 9.80 15.21 -7.51
C ILE A 160 8.54 16.06 -7.58
N TRP A 161 7.96 16.13 -8.76
CA TRP A 161 6.80 16.98 -9.03
C TRP A 161 5.57 16.16 -9.35
N LEU A 162 4.42 16.72 -9.00
CA LEU A 162 3.10 16.30 -9.46
C LEU A 162 2.47 17.46 -10.25
N ARG A 163 1.85 17.10 -11.38
CA ARG A 163 1.02 17.98 -12.21
C ARG A 163 -0.30 17.30 -12.58
N VAL A 164 -1.28 18.10 -12.95
CA VAL A 164 -2.59 17.65 -13.42
C VAL A 164 -2.82 18.00 -14.89
N GLN A 165 -3.81 17.34 -15.48
CA GLN A 165 -4.38 17.64 -16.78
C GLN A 165 -5.87 17.98 -16.59
N THR A 166 -6.41 19.00 -17.25
CA THR A 166 -7.83 19.44 -17.09
C THR A 166 -8.70 19.18 -18.34
N GLY A 167 -8.12 18.54 -19.35
CA GLY A 167 -8.77 18.17 -20.61
C GLY A 167 -7.74 18.09 -21.75
N GLY A 168 -8.02 17.28 -22.77
CA GLY A 168 -7.13 17.13 -23.92
C GLY A 168 -5.79 16.49 -23.58
N SER A 169 -4.67 17.03 -24.10
CA SER A 169 -3.31 16.47 -23.95
C SER A 169 -2.33 17.40 -23.23
N THR A 170 -2.81 18.51 -22.68
CA THR A 170 -1.96 19.56 -22.08
C THR A 170 -1.86 19.38 -20.56
N TRP A 171 -0.68 19.62 -20.01
CA TRP A 171 -0.41 19.49 -18.57
C TRP A 171 -0.29 20.88 -17.96
N GLU A 172 -1.08 21.14 -16.93
CA GLU A 172 -1.15 22.45 -16.29
C GLU A 172 0.18 22.78 -15.61
N ALA A 173 0.70 23.96 -15.91
CA ALA A 173 2.04 24.38 -15.50
C ALA A 173 2.15 25.90 -15.32
N ASP A 174 1.04 26.62 -15.26
CA ASP A 174 1.08 28.07 -15.08
C ASP A 174 1.53 28.43 -13.67
N ALA A 175 2.15 29.59 -13.52
CA ALA A 175 2.79 30.03 -12.27
C ALA A 175 1.82 30.44 -11.16
N SER A 176 0.53 30.09 -11.28
CA SER A 176 -0.52 30.31 -10.28
C SER A 176 -1.36 29.07 -10.01
N ASP A 177 -1.16 28.00 -10.77
CA ASP A 177 -2.04 26.82 -10.78
C ASP A 177 -1.93 25.99 -9.52
N TYR A 178 -0.81 26.04 -8.81
CA TYR A 178 -0.54 25.13 -7.70
C TYR A 178 -0.20 25.86 -6.41
N GLN A 179 -0.45 25.24 -5.28
CA GLN A 179 0.24 25.57 -4.04
C GLN A 179 0.47 24.29 -3.25
N HIS A 180 1.51 24.28 -2.42
CA HIS A 180 1.82 23.14 -1.60
C HIS A 180 2.58 23.54 -0.34
N THR A 181 2.51 22.65 0.64
CA THR A 181 3.35 22.66 1.82
C THR A 181 3.72 21.23 2.18
N ALA A 182 4.92 21.04 2.70
CA ALA A 182 5.39 19.75 3.14
C ALA A 182 6.23 19.91 4.42
N SER A 183 6.29 18.87 5.22
CA SER A 183 7.16 18.77 6.37
C SER A 183 7.63 17.34 6.59
N GLY A 184 8.73 17.18 7.32
CA GLY A 184 9.30 15.87 7.55
C GLY A 184 10.59 15.91 8.35
N ALA A 185 11.26 14.77 8.39
CA ALA A 185 12.47 14.59 9.19
C ALA A 185 13.57 13.89 8.39
N THR A 186 14.79 14.35 8.59
CA THR A 186 16.01 13.71 8.08
C THR A 186 16.49 12.63 9.03
N GLN A 187 17.30 11.69 8.54
CA GLN A 187 17.99 10.69 9.36
C GLN A 187 18.78 11.27 10.55
N ALA A 188 19.30 12.51 10.41
CA ALA A 188 20.00 13.22 11.48
C ALA A 188 19.07 13.81 12.56
N GLY A 189 17.75 13.57 12.47
CA GLY A 189 16.74 14.05 13.41
C GLY A 189 16.32 15.51 13.22
N ALA A 190 16.84 16.20 12.20
CA ALA A 190 16.41 17.56 11.88
C ALA A 190 15.02 17.55 11.23
N ASN A 191 14.12 18.40 11.73
CA ASN A 191 12.82 18.67 11.12
C ASN A 191 12.97 19.76 10.05
N ILE A 192 12.38 19.51 8.87
CA ILE A 192 12.41 20.43 7.74
C ILE A 192 10.97 20.69 7.32
N ALA A 193 10.71 21.92 6.87
CA ALA A 193 9.44 22.30 6.28
C ALA A 193 9.70 23.08 4.99
N GLU A 194 8.80 22.92 4.03
CA GLU A 194 8.80 23.60 2.76
C GLU A 194 7.41 24.16 2.45
N GLY A 195 7.40 25.32 1.80
CA GLY A 195 6.22 25.91 1.19
C GLY A 195 6.51 26.26 -0.27
N SER A 196 5.46 26.35 -1.08
CA SER A 196 5.58 26.52 -2.52
C SER A 196 6.47 27.70 -2.95
N GLY A 197 7.62 27.37 -3.56
CA GLY A 197 8.47 28.27 -4.34
C GLY A 197 8.10 28.22 -5.83
N GLY A 198 7.15 29.05 -6.24
CA GLY A 198 6.58 29.06 -7.59
C GLY A 198 5.50 27.98 -7.77
N ASN A 199 4.42 28.35 -8.44
CA ASN A 199 3.16 27.62 -8.37
C ASN A 199 2.83 26.86 -9.65
N THR A 200 3.85 26.25 -10.30
CA THR A 200 3.73 25.50 -11.57
C THR A 200 3.66 23.98 -11.38
N ARG A 201 3.64 23.51 -10.11
CA ARG A 201 3.58 22.10 -9.71
C ARG A 201 3.29 21.95 -8.21
N ILE A 202 2.96 20.74 -7.79
CA ILE A 202 3.10 20.30 -6.39
C ILE A 202 4.46 19.59 -6.25
N GLN A 203 5.28 20.01 -5.30
CA GLN A 203 6.54 19.32 -4.98
C GLN A 203 6.31 18.30 -3.86
N LEU A 204 6.78 17.07 -4.05
CA LEU A 204 6.51 15.94 -3.16
C LEU A 204 7.62 15.67 -2.13
N ASN A 205 8.84 16.14 -2.39
CA ASN A 205 10.03 16.04 -1.54
C ASN A 205 10.34 17.39 -0.85
N LEU A 206 11.09 17.37 0.27
CA LEU A 206 11.53 18.60 0.98
C LEU A 206 12.92 19.06 0.56
N THR A 207 13.79 18.08 0.28
CA THR A 207 15.15 18.28 -0.17
C THR A 207 15.38 17.48 -1.43
N GLN A 208 16.32 17.92 -2.25
CA GLN A 208 16.52 17.32 -3.57
C GLN A 208 16.98 15.86 -3.46
N VAL A 209 16.52 15.04 -4.40
CA VAL A 209 16.79 13.59 -4.42
C VAL A 209 18.24 13.28 -4.78
N SER A 210 18.72 12.14 -4.30
CA SER A 210 20.00 11.56 -4.69
C SER A 210 19.89 10.67 -5.93
N ASN A 211 21.02 10.34 -6.55
CA ASN A 211 21.11 9.37 -7.65
C ASN A 211 22.21 8.32 -7.40
N GLN A 212 22.58 8.06 -6.15
CA GLN A 212 23.56 7.02 -5.85
C GLN A 212 22.99 5.65 -6.15
N LEU A 213 23.88 4.69 -6.35
CA LEU A 213 23.50 3.30 -6.56
C LEU A 213 22.69 2.79 -5.35
N ALA A 214 21.53 2.20 -5.63
CA ALA A 214 20.56 1.68 -4.65
C ALA A 214 19.69 2.71 -3.92
N ASP A 215 19.81 4.00 -4.22
CA ASP A 215 18.88 5.00 -3.70
C ASP A 215 17.47 4.77 -4.28
N VAL A 216 16.47 4.71 -3.39
CA VAL A 216 15.08 4.46 -3.76
C VAL A 216 14.12 5.38 -3.00
N GLY A 217 13.02 5.73 -3.65
CA GLY A 217 11.89 6.46 -3.07
C GLY A 217 10.61 5.65 -3.11
N GLN A 218 9.70 5.97 -2.19
CA GLN A 218 8.32 5.48 -2.20
C GLN A 218 7.37 6.56 -1.70
N PHE A 219 6.20 6.64 -2.31
CA PHE A 219 5.18 7.65 -2.00
C PHE A 219 3.78 7.04 -2.05
N ARG A 220 2.89 7.61 -1.25
CA ARG A 220 1.44 7.41 -1.35
C ARG A 220 0.79 8.77 -1.43
N ILE A 221 0.01 8.99 -2.47
CA ILE A 221 -0.61 10.27 -2.79
C ILE A 221 -2.11 10.04 -2.89
N PHE A 222 -2.87 10.71 -2.03
CA PHE A 222 -4.33 10.71 -2.06
C PHE A 222 -4.83 12.00 -2.69
N PHE A 223 -5.80 11.90 -3.58
CA PHE A 223 -6.49 13.03 -4.18
C PHE A 223 -7.93 12.66 -4.53
N GLY A 224 -8.81 13.65 -4.54
CA GLY A 224 -10.25 13.42 -4.62
C GLY A 224 -11.01 14.51 -5.36
N GLU A 225 -12.30 14.24 -5.54
CA GLU A 225 -13.28 15.09 -6.25
C GLU A 225 -12.76 15.54 -7.64
N VAL A 226 -12.16 14.61 -8.37
CA VAL A 226 -11.44 14.93 -9.62
C VAL A 226 -12.35 15.47 -10.72
N ASP A 227 -13.62 15.10 -10.73
CA ASP A 227 -14.60 15.48 -11.74
C ASP A 227 -15.42 16.72 -11.35
N ASP A 228 -15.25 17.23 -10.13
CA ASP A 228 -15.88 18.47 -9.70
C ASP A 228 -15.30 19.65 -10.50
N ALA A 229 -16.14 20.49 -11.11
CA ALA A 229 -15.71 21.62 -11.93
C ALA A 229 -15.83 22.98 -11.21
N VAL A 230 -16.06 23.00 -9.90
CA VAL A 230 -16.38 24.19 -9.10
C VAL A 230 -15.37 24.38 -7.96
N GLU A 231 -14.83 23.29 -7.42
CA GLU A 231 -13.89 23.30 -6.29
C GLU A 231 -12.43 23.09 -6.72
N TYR A 232 -11.50 23.56 -5.89
CA TYR A 232 -10.07 23.28 -6.07
C TYR A 232 -9.75 21.83 -5.69
N LYS A 233 -8.81 21.22 -6.41
CA LYS A 233 -8.43 19.82 -6.18
C LYS A 233 -7.37 19.72 -5.13
N GLN A 234 -7.65 18.97 -4.07
CA GLN A 234 -6.72 18.77 -2.96
C GLN A 234 -5.93 17.47 -3.11
N PHE A 235 -4.69 17.53 -2.66
CA PHE A 235 -3.74 16.42 -2.67
C PHE A 235 -3.14 16.31 -1.27
N THR A 236 -2.97 15.09 -0.79
CA THR A 236 -2.15 14.80 0.40
C THR A 236 -1.19 13.67 0.08
N TRP A 237 -0.03 13.66 0.71
CA TRP A 237 0.93 12.59 0.49
C TRP A 237 1.77 12.30 1.72
N ILE A 238 2.31 11.09 1.72
CA ILE A 238 3.40 10.65 2.59
C ILE A 238 4.43 9.92 1.73
N GLY A 239 5.70 10.00 2.13
CA GLY A 239 6.77 9.31 1.42
C GLY A 239 8.06 9.18 2.22
N THR A 240 8.94 8.33 1.71
CA THR A 240 10.32 8.21 2.17
C THR A 240 11.24 8.09 0.96
N TYR A 241 12.39 8.74 1.00
CA TYR A 241 13.36 8.73 -0.10
C TYR A 241 14.78 9.02 0.41
N GLU A 242 15.79 8.72 -0.40
CA GLU A 242 17.18 9.08 -0.13
C GLU A 242 17.49 10.47 -0.72
N LYS A 243 17.91 11.42 0.13
CA LYS A 243 18.26 12.78 -0.33
C LYS A 243 19.70 12.83 -0.85
N ALA A 244 20.04 13.84 -1.64
CA ALA A 244 21.34 14.01 -2.33
C ALA A 244 22.62 13.77 -1.50
N ALA A 245 22.56 13.86 -0.16
CA ALA A 245 23.65 13.57 0.76
C ALA A 245 23.75 12.08 1.19
N GLY A 246 22.94 11.18 0.61
CA GLY A 246 22.91 9.74 0.93
C GLY A 246 22.22 9.40 2.26
N ASN A 247 21.31 10.26 2.72
CA ASN A 247 20.57 10.03 3.97
C ASN A 247 19.07 9.91 3.69
N GLY A 248 18.43 8.97 4.37
CA GLY A 248 16.99 8.80 4.31
C GLY A 248 16.25 10.03 4.86
N GLU A 249 15.15 10.36 4.20
CA GLU A 249 14.22 11.41 4.61
C GLU A 249 12.79 10.88 4.56
N SER A 250 11.99 11.28 5.56
CA SER A 250 10.54 11.08 5.58
C SER A 250 9.85 12.40 5.29
N VAL A 251 8.77 12.36 4.53
CA VAL A 251 8.00 13.54 4.15
C VAL A 251 6.51 13.26 4.24
N SER A 252 5.76 14.28 4.65
CA SER A 252 4.31 14.35 4.56
C SER A 252 3.93 15.76 4.08
N GLY A 253 2.87 15.87 3.30
CA GLY A 253 2.48 17.18 2.78
C GLY A 253 1.07 17.22 2.24
N GLY A 254 0.68 18.44 1.86
CA GLY A 254 -0.59 18.76 1.26
C GLY A 254 -0.42 19.82 0.18
N GLY A 255 -1.29 19.79 -0.82
CA GLY A 255 -1.25 20.72 -1.92
C GLY A 255 -2.61 20.84 -2.59
N GLN A 256 -2.73 21.83 -3.46
CA GLN A 256 -3.93 21.99 -4.27
C GLN A 256 -3.59 22.48 -5.67
N PHE A 257 -4.43 22.08 -6.62
CA PHE A 257 -4.58 22.70 -7.91
C PHE A 257 -5.68 23.76 -7.84
N LYS A 258 -5.35 25.01 -8.16
CA LYS A 258 -6.07 26.26 -7.85
C LYS A 258 -6.96 26.76 -8.99
N THR A 259 -7.31 25.88 -9.90
CA THR A 259 -8.28 26.14 -10.96
C THR A 259 -9.51 25.29 -10.70
N ALA A 260 -10.67 25.93 -10.65
CA ALA A 260 -11.97 25.26 -10.46
C ALA A 260 -12.40 24.61 -11.78
N ILE A 261 -11.86 23.41 -12.04
CA ILE A 261 -12.15 22.59 -13.21
C ILE A 261 -11.87 21.12 -12.86
N ALA A 262 -12.54 20.21 -13.54
CA ALA A 262 -12.25 18.79 -13.45
C ALA A 262 -10.81 18.50 -13.91
N ILE A 263 -10.14 17.55 -13.25
CA ILE A 263 -8.87 16.98 -13.70
C ILE A 263 -9.13 15.62 -14.34
N THR A 264 -8.53 15.40 -15.52
CA THR A 264 -8.66 14.15 -16.29
C THR A 264 -7.42 13.28 -16.19
N GLY A 265 -6.32 13.80 -15.63
CA GLY A 265 -5.08 13.05 -15.48
C GLY A 265 -4.14 13.62 -14.41
N VAL A 266 -3.23 12.77 -13.94
CA VAL A 266 -2.13 13.12 -13.04
C VAL A 266 -0.80 12.64 -13.62
N ARG A 267 0.25 13.43 -13.42
CA ARG A 267 1.61 13.14 -13.88
C ARG A 267 2.59 13.23 -12.74
N ILE A 268 3.48 12.25 -12.67
CA ILE A 268 4.69 12.28 -11.84
C ILE A 268 5.89 12.53 -12.75
N LEU A 269 6.72 13.51 -12.40
CA LEU A 269 7.92 13.87 -13.15
C LEU A 269 9.03 14.37 -12.22
N GLN A 270 10.25 14.40 -12.74
CA GLN A 270 11.40 15.02 -12.06
C GLN A 270 11.58 16.46 -12.58
N SER A 271 12.10 17.37 -11.75
CA SER A 271 12.42 18.74 -12.17
C SER A 271 13.42 18.80 -13.33
N ALA A 272 14.32 17.81 -13.38
CA ALA A 272 15.18 17.49 -14.50
C ALA A 272 15.61 16.02 -14.41
N GLY A 273 15.64 15.31 -15.55
CA GLY A 273 16.10 13.93 -15.64
C GLY A 273 14.98 12.91 -15.87
N ASN A 274 15.30 11.66 -15.61
CA ASN A 274 14.42 10.52 -15.84
C ASN A 274 14.20 9.72 -14.54
N ILE A 275 13.04 9.07 -14.47
CA ILE A 275 12.59 8.24 -13.36
C ILE A 275 12.37 6.80 -13.80
N SER A 276 12.57 5.88 -12.87
CA SER A 276 12.17 4.46 -13.00
C SER A 276 11.42 4.03 -11.74
N GLY A 277 10.62 2.98 -11.81
CA GLY A 277 9.89 2.45 -10.64
C GLY A 277 8.59 1.76 -11.00
N VAL A 278 7.80 1.40 -9.98
CA VAL A 278 6.46 0.83 -10.14
C VAL A 278 5.43 1.82 -9.59
N PHE A 279 4.48 2.20 -10.45
CA PHE A 279 3.46 3.19 -10.16
C PHE A 279 2.10 2.52 -10.28
N LYS A 280 1.25 2.67 -9.26
CA LYS A 280 -0.05 2.02 -9.20
C LYS A 280 -1.12 3.03 -8.87
N LEU A 281 -2.14 3.14 -9.71
CA LEU A 281 -3.29 3.97 -9.46
C LEU A 281 -4.45 3.11 -8.97
N TYR A 282 -5.06 3.51 -7.87
CA TYR A 282 -6.26 2.90 -7.30
C TYR A 282 -7.39 3.92 -7.27
N GLY A 283 -8.60 3.46 -7.55
CA GLY A 283 -9.84 4.18 -7.32
C GLY A 283 -10.49 3.76 -6.01
N MET A 284 -11.29 4.65 -5.42
CA MET A 284 -12.08 4.40 -4.21
C MET A 284 -13.55 4.75 -4.46
N ASN A 285 -14.44 3.86 -4.04
CA ASN A 285 -15.89 4.04 -4.07
C ASN A 285 -16.41 4.74 -2.81
#